data_AF-A0AAX0L564-F1
#
_entry.id   AF-A0AAX0L564-F1
#
_cell.length_a   1.000
_cell.length_b   1.000
_cell.length_c   1.000
_cell.angle_alpha   90.00
_cell.angle_beta   90.00
_cell.angle_gamma   90.00
#
_symmetry.space_group_name_H-M   'P 1'
#
loop_
_entity.id
_entity.type
_entity.pdbx_description
1 polymer ?
#
loop_
_entity_poly.entity_id
_entity_poly.type
_entity_poly.pdbx_seq_one_letter_code
_entity_poly.pdbx_strand_id
1 'polypeptide(L)'
;MSPKAQRAARAFVAGLIGAAIIALSLWAHLVIGNFDVLSGLGYAGPGSRPVTELGLLLDAGRFSAFLVLPLALLAAFSGPWPLRALLAVLFAFGWYWAAERVAGGFASATGGGWLPGEAFAALIYRDTLTPVVWTLAVLTFLFVIWRLCRRPG
;
A
#
# COMPACT_ATOMS: atom_id res chain seq x y z
N MET A 1 11.10 30.02 1.24
CA MET A 1 10.12 29.28 0.42
C MET A 1 8.75 29.92 0.57
N SER A 2 7.94 29.99 -0.50
CA SER A 2 6.57 30.50 -0.38
C SER A 2 5.70 29.53 0.44
N PRO A 3 4.64 30.01 1.10
CA PRO A 3 3.70 29.14 1.84
C PRO A 3 3.09 28.03 0.95
N LYS A 4 2.89 28.32 -0.33
CA LYS A 4 2.43 27.35 -1.34
C LYS A 4 3.46 26.25 -1.56
N ALA A 5 4.74 26.61 -1.72
CA ALA A 5 5.83 25.65 -1.91
C ALA A 5 6.04 24.76 -0.67
N GLN A 6 5.94 25.33 0.53
CA GLN A 6 6.05 24.56 1.78
C GLN A 6 4.89 23.55 1.93
N ARG A 7 3.67 23.97 1.57
CA ARG A 7 2.50 23.07 1.57
C ARG A 7 2.66 21.93 0.56
N ALA A 8 3.11 22.23 -0.65
CA ALA A 8 3.36 21.23 -1.69
C ALA A 8 4.44 20.22 -1.24
N ALA A 9 5.54 20.69 -0.66
CA ALA A 9 6.60 19.83 -0.14
C ALA A 9 6.09 18.90 0.98
N ARG A 10 5.34 19.42 1.95
CA ARG A 10 4.74 18.61 3.03
C ARG A 10 3.75 17.59 2.48
N ALA A 11 2.95 17.96 1.50
CA ALA A 11 2.00 17.07 0.86
C ALA A 11 2.71 15.94 0.09
N PHE A 12 3.79 16.26 -0.62
CA PHE A 12 4.62 15.26 -1.29
C PHE A 12 5.26 14.28 -0.30
N VAL A 13 5.82 14.79 0.81
CA VAL A 13 6.35 13.95 1.90
C VAL A 13 5.25 13.05 2.48
N ALA A 14 4.05 13.57 2.70
CA ALA A 14 2.93 12.75 3.15
C ALA A 14 2.55 11.67 2.12
N GLY A 15 2.61 11.95 0.82
CA GLY A 15 2.42 10.96 -0.24
C GLY A 15 3.48 9.85 -0.23
N LEU A 16 4.75 10.20 -0.03
CA LEU A 16 5.84 9.22 0.14
C LEU A 16 5.62 8.33 1.37
N ILE A 17 5.28 8.93 2.51
CA ILE A 17 5.00 8.19 3.74
C ILE A 17 3.78 7.29 3.56
N GLY A 18 2.72 7.78 2.90
CA GLY A 18 1.53 6.99 2.59
C GLY A 18 1.85 5.77 1.75
N ALA A 19 2.64 5.93 0.67
CA ALA A 19 3.09 4.80 -0.15
C ALA A 19 3.96 3.82 0.66
N ALA A 20 4.84 4.32 1.53
CA ALA A 20 5.64 3.47 2.40
C ALA A 20 4.79 2.68 3.41
N ILE A 21 3.75 3.30 3.98
CA ILE A 21 2.81 2.62 4.88
C ILE A 21 2.09 1.49 4.13
N ILE A 22 1.60 1.73 2.91
CA ILE A 22 0.94 0.68 2.10
C ILE A 22 1.93 -0.46 1.82
N ALA A 23 3.14 -0.15 1.36
CA ALA A 23 4.16 -1.16 1.07
C ALA A 23 4.51 -2.01 2.30
N LEU A 24 4.81 -1.37 3.43
CA LEU A 24 5.20 -2.05 4.66
C LEU A 24 4.05 -2.85 5.28
N SER A 25 2.82 -2.32 5.24
CA SER A 25 1.65 -3.04 5.76
C SER A 25 1.29 -4.25 4.90
N LEU A 26 1.39 -4.15 3.58
CA LEU A 26 1.23 -5.30 2.68
C LEU A 26 2.34 -6.33 2.85
N TRP A 27 3.58 -5.88 2.95
CA TRP A 27 4.72 -6.75 3.25
C TRP A 27 4.53 -7.49 4.57
N ALA A 28 4.21 -6.78 5.66
CA ALA A 28 3.97 -7.40 6.96
C ALA A 28 2.78 -8.37 6.92
N HIS A 29 1.71 -8.04 6.19
CA HIS A 29 0.57 -8.93 5.99
C HIS A 29 0.99 -10.22 5.29
N LEU A 30 1.76 -10.13 4.20
CA LEU A 30 2.25 -11.28 3.45
C LEU A 30 3.21 -12.12 4.29
N VAL A 31 4.11 -11.48 5.05
CA VAL A 31 5.08 -12.17 5.91
C VAL A 31 4.37 -12.94 7.03
N ILE A 32 3.48 -12.28 7.77
CA ILE A 32 2.77 -12.87 8.91
C ILE A 32 1.71 -13.88 8.45
N GLY A 33 1.02 -13.57 7.36
CA GLY A 33 -0.13 -14.34 6.90
C GLY A 33 0.24 -15.53 6.05
N ASN A 34 1.16 -15.38 5.10
CA ASN A 34 1.30 -16.31 3.98
C ASN A 34 2.73 -16.72 3.65
N PHE A 35 3.73 -16.25 4.39
CA PHE A 35 5.13 -16.51 4.02
C PHE A 35 5.49 -17.98 4.03
N ASP A 36 5.04 -18.76 5.00
CA ASP A 36 5.36 -20.20 5.06
C ASP A 36 4.83 -20.96 3.84
N VAL A 37 3.70 -20.52 3.27
CA VAL A 37 3.09 -21.10 2.06
C VAL A 37 3.76 -20.57 0.79
N LEU A 38 4.24 -19.33 0.82
CA LEU A 38 4.86 -18.65 -0.32
C LEU A 38 6.36 -18.95 -0.45
N SER A 39 7.05 -19.15 0.68
CA SER A 39 8.49 -19.35 0.75
C SER A 39 8.85 -20.69 0.09
N GLY A 40 9.65 -20.63 -0.96
CA GLY A 40 9.99 -21.80 -1.77
C GLY A 40 9.10 -21.99 -3.01
N LEU A 41 8.00 -21.25 -3.17
CA LEU A 41 7.44 -21.04 -4.50
C LEU A 41 8.48 -20.25 -5.32
N GLY A 42 8.72 -20.68 -6.55
CA GLY A 42 9.57 -19.95 -7.48
C GLY A 42 8.74 -18.96 -8.28
N TYR A 43 9.26 -17.74 -8.49
CA TYR A 43 8.72 -16.89 -9.54
C TYR A 43 8.96 -17.57 -10.90
N ALA A 44 7.89 -17.87 -11.63
CA ALA A 44 7.84 -18.34 -13.00
C ALA A 44 8.36 -17.23 -13.93
N GLY A 45 9.48 -17.52 -14.58
CA GLY A 45 10.15 -16.64 -15.52
C GLY A 45 11.60 -17.08 -15.75
N PRO A 46 12.31 -16.53 -16.76
CA PRO A 46 13.72 -16.85 -16.99
C PRO A 46 14.54 -16.43 -15.76
N GLY A 47 15.09 -17.41 -15.03
CA GLY A 47 15.83 -17.21 -13.79
C GLY A 47 14.97 -17.30 -12.54
N SER A 48 14.22 -18.40 -12.37
CA SER A 48 13.37 -18.71 -11.22
C SER A 48 14.07 -18.37 -9.90
N ARG A 49 13.64 -17.28 -9.25
CA ARG A 49 14.12 -16.90 -7.93
C ARG A 49 13.13 -17.40 -6.88
N PRO A 50 13.60 -17.85 -5.72
CA PRO A 50 12.71 -18.14 -4.60
C PRO A 50 12.01 -16.85 -4.16
N VAL A 51 10.76 -16.97 -3.72
CA VAL A 51 10.10 -15.89 -2.98
C VAL A 51 10.83 -15.67 -1.67
N THR A 52 11.22 -14.42 -1.41
CA THR A 52 11.91 -13.99 -0.19
C THR A 52 11.16 -12.81 0.43
N GLU A 53 11.34 -12.57 1.72
CA GLU A 53 10.74 -11.41 2.40
C GLU A 53 11.14 -10.09 1.72
N LEU A 54 12.39 -9.98 1.29
CA LEU A 54 12.88 -8.80 0.57
C LEU A 54 12.22 -8.68 -0.81
N GLY A 55 12.03 -9.80 -1.52
CA GLY A 55 11.29 -9.82 -2.79
C GLY A 55 9.84 -9.31 -2.62
N LEU A 56 9.14 -9.79 -1.59
CA LEU A 56 7.79 -9.35 -1.25
C LEU A 56 7.74 -7.85 -0.94
N LEU A 57 8.74 -7.33 -0.21
CA LEU A 57 8.84 -5.90 0.08
C LEU A 57 9.04 -5.07 -1.20
N LEU A 58 9.88 -5.55 -2.13
CA LEU A 58 10.12 -4.86 -3.40
C LEU A 58 8.87 -4.86 -4.29
N ASP A 59 8.13 -5.97 -4.35
CA ASP A 59 6.87 -6.07 -5.09
C ASP A 59 5.81 -5.14 -4.52
N ALA A 60 5.63 -5.14 -3.19
CA ALA A 60 4.72 -4.23 -2.50
C ALA A 60 5.14 -2.76 -2.69
N GLY A 61 6.44 -2.48 -2.60
CA GLY A 61 7.02 -1.16 -2.81
C GLY A 61 6.79 -0.63 -4.23
N ARG A 62 7.00 -1.48 -5.25
CA ARG A 62 6.81 -1.13 -6.66
C ARG A 62 5.38 -0.67 -6.94
N PHE A 63 4.38 -1.43 -6.48
CA PHE A 63 2.99 -1.04 -6.74
C PHE A 63 2.55 0.15 -5.88
N SER A 64 3.01 0.22 -4.63
CA SER A 64 2.70 1.35 -3.75
C SER A 64 3.32 2.67 -4.24
N ALA A 65 4.45 2.63 -4.93
CA ALA A 65 5.10 3.81 -5.48
C ALA A 65 4.22 4.58 -6.48
N PHE A 66 3.35 3.89 -7.24
CA PHE A 66 2.39 4.54 -8.14
C PHE A 66 1.37 5.41 -7.41
N LEU A 67 1.17 5.17 -6.10
CA LEU A 67 0.24 5.93 -5.27
C LEU A 67 0.87 7.19 -4.68
N VAL A 68 2.19 7.40 -4.78
CA VAL A 68 2.86 8.58 -4.21
C VAL A 68 2.23 9.88 -4.71
N LEU A 69 2.07 10.04 -6.02
CA LEU A 69 1.55 11.27 -6.60
C LEU A 69 0.04 11.47 -6.29
N PRO A 70 -0.84 10.48 -6.47
CA PRO A 70 -2.23 10.56 -6.02
C PRO A 70 -2.35 10.94 -4.54
N LEU A 71 -1.60 10.27 -3.66
CA LEU A 71 -1.62 10.53 -2.22
C LEU A 71 -1.08 11.92 -1.88
N ALA A 72 -0.05 12.38 -2.58
CA ALA A 72 0.49 13.74 -2.43
C ALA A 72 -0.53 14.80 -2.84
N LEU A 73 -1.25 14.60 -3.95
CA LEU A 73 -2.31 15.51 -4.38
C LEU A 73 -3.44 15.56 -3.34
N LEU A 74 -3.90 14.39 -2.87
CA LEU A 74 -4.93 14.31 -1.83
C LEU A 74 -4.48 14.99 -0.53
N ALA A 75 -3.23 14.74 -0.10
CA ALA A 75 -2.64 15.39 1.06
C ALA A 75 -2.58 16.91 0.88
N ALA A 76 -2.29 17.41 -0.32
CA ALA A 76 -2.29 18.83 -0.60
C ALA A 76 -3.68 19.43 -0.37
N PHE A 77 -4.76 18.73 -0.72
CA PHE A 77 -6.15 19.19 -0.53
C PHE A 77 -6.74 18.88 0.86
N SER A 78 -6.03 18.18 1.75
CA SER A 78 -6.51 17.70 3.05
C SER A 78 -6.69 18.79 4.13
N GLY A 79 -7.53 19.80 3.85
CA GLY A 79 -7.86 20.88 4.78
C GLY A 79 -8.99 20.51 5.75
N PRO A 80 -10.26 20.75 5.37
CA PRO A 80 -11.44 20.47 6.20
C PRO A 80 -11.69 18.96 6.39
N TRP A 81 -12.46 18.63 7.42
CA TRP A 81 -12.75 17.25 7.83
C TRP A 81 -13.35 16.35 6.72
N PRO A 82 -14.23 16.82 5.80
CA PRO A 82 -14.80 15.94 4.77
C PRO A 82 -13.73 15.49 3.77
N LEU A 83 -12.77 16.37 3.45
CA LEU A 83 -11.67 16.03 2.55
C LEU A 83 -10.68 15.05 3.19
N ARG A 84 -10.54 15.06 4.53
CA ARG A 84 -9.75 14.05 5.24
C ARG A 84 -10.42 12.69 5.26
N ALA A 85 -11.74 12.65 5.43
CA ALA A 85 -12.50 11.40 5.32
C ALA A 85 -12.41 10.82 3.91
N LEU A 86 -12.60 11.65 2.87
CA LEU A 86 -12.43 11.23 1.48
C LEU A 86 -11.00 10.71 1.21
N LEU A 87 -9.99 11.40 1.75
CA LEU A 87 -8.61 10.94 1.66
C LEU A 87 -8.39 9.58 2.33
N ALA A 88 -9.01 9.32 3.49
CA ALA A 88 -8.93 8.03 4.16
C ALA A 88 -9.54 6.91 3.29
N VAL A 89 -10.70 7.19 2.68
CA VAL A 89 -11.37 6.27 1.76
C VAL A 89 -10.49 6.00 0.54
N LEU A 90 -9.91 7.02 -0.07
CA LEU A 90 -9.03 6.85 -1.23
C LEU A 90 -7.72 6.13 -0.88
N PHE A 91 -7.15 6.38 0.29
CA PHE A 91 -6.01 5.62 0.80
C PHE A 91 -6.37 4.15 1.01
N ALA A 92 -7.51 3.88 1.63
CA ALA A 92 -8.03 2.54 1.81
C ALA A 92 -8.21 1.80 0.47
N PHE A 93 -8.81 2.46 -0.53
CA PHE A 93 -8.91 1.90 -1.88
C PHE A 93 -7.53 1.70 -2.52
N GLY A 94 -6.60 2.64 -2.33
CA GLY A 94 -5.22 2.50 -2.79
C GLY A 94 -4.52 1.28 -2.21
N TRP A 95 -4.76 0.97 -0.93
CA TRP A 95 -4.23 -0.23 -0.28
C TRP A 95 -4.75 -1.51 -0.96
N TYR A 96 -6.07 -1.63 -1.15
CA TYR A 96 -6.67 -2.77 -1.86
C TYR A 96 -6.19 -2.88 -3.30
N TRP A 97 -6.06 -1.75 -4.01
CA TRP A 97 -5.54 -1.73 -5.37
C TRP A 97 -4.10 -2.25 -5.42
N ALA A 98 -3.22 -1.77 -4.53
CA ALA A 98 -1.84 -2.23 -4.47
C ALA A 98 -1.77 -3.73 -4.14
N ALA A 99 -2.59 -4.19 -3.19
CA ALA A 99 -2.70 -5.59 -2.83
C ALA A 99 -3.11 -6.48 -3.99
N GLU A 100 -4.13 -6.08 -4.76
CA GLU A 100 -4.58 -6.79 -5.97
C GLU A 100 -3.44 -6.92 -6.99
N ARG A 101 -2.64 -5.85 -7.18
CA ARG A 101 -1.51 -5.87 -8.11
C ARG A 101 -0.36 -6.76 -7.63
N VAL A 102 -0.08 -6.76 -6.32
CA VAL A 102 0.90 -7.69 -5.73
C VAL A 102 0.43 -9.12 -5.93
N ALA A 103 -0.81 -9.44 -5.54
CA ALA A 103 -1.37 -10.79 -5.67
C ALA A 103 -1.46 -11.25 -7.13
N GLY A 104 -1.93 -10.41 -8.04
CA GLY A 104 -1.97 -10.70 -9.48
C GLY A 104 -0.58 -10.88 -10.09
N GLY A 105 0.42 -10.11 -9.61
CA GLY A 105 1.83 -10.30 -9.94
C GLY A 105 2.30 -11.72 -9.59
N PHE A 106 2.02 -12.18 -8.37
CA PHE A 106 2.31 -13.55 -7.93
C PHE A 106 1.57 -14.62 -8.75
N ALA A 107 0.29 -14.43 -9.02
CA ALA A 107 -0.49 -15.36 -9.84
C ALA A 107 0.11 -15.53 -11.24
N SER A 108 0.43 -14.41 -11.91
CA SER A 108 1.08 -14.43 -13.22
C SER A 108 2.46 -15.09 -13.18
N ALA A 109 3.19 -14.87 -12.10
CA ALA A 109 4.51 -15.42 -11.87
C ALA A 109 4.48 -16.78 -11.17
N THR A 110 3.36 -17.49 -11.04
CA THR A 110 3.35 -18.89 -10.57
C THR A 110 2.78 -19.83 -11.63
N GLY A 111 2.43 -19.30 -12.81
CA GLY A 111 1.89 -20.07 -13.93
C GLY A 111 0.50 -20.64 -13.67
N GLY A 112 -0.14 -20.28 -12.55
CA GLY A 112 -1.48 -20.72 -12.20
C GLY A 112 -2.54 -19.98 -13.01
N GLY A 113 -3.57 -20.69 -13.47
CA GLY A 113 -4.76 -20.09 -14.09
C GLY A 113 -5.69 -19.50 -13.03
N TRP A 114 -5.31 -18.36 -12.47
CA TRP A 114 -6.14 -17.63 -11.49
C TRP A 114 -7.17 -16.74 -12.19
N LEU A 115 -8.43 -16.82 -11.75
CA LEU A 115 -9.46 -15.85 -12.18
C LEU A 115 -9.26 -14.49 -11.48
N PRO A 116 -9.83 -13.40 -12.02
CA PRO A 116 -9.77 -12.08 -11.38
C PRO A 116 -10.24 -12.12 -9.92
N GLY A 117 -9.44 -11.59 -9.00
CA GLY A 117 -9.73 -11.56 -7.56
C GLY A 117 -9.41 -12.83 -6.77
N GLU A 118 -9.18 -13.99 -7.41
CA GLU A 118 -8.83 -15.23 -6.70
C GLU A 118 -7.47 -15.14 -6.02
N ALA A 119 -6.49 -14.53 -6.69
CA ALA A 119 -5.17 -14.32 -6.13
C ALA A 119 -5.23 -13.44 -4.88
N PHE A 120 -6.07 -12.40 -4.88
CA PHE A 120 -6.27 -11.55 -3.71
C PHE A 120 -6.96 -12.33 -2.59
N ALA A 121 -8.01 -13.09 -2.89
CA ALA A 121 -8.71 -13.91 -1.90
C ALA A 121 -7.77 -14.93 -1.23
N ALA A 122 -6.91 -15.58 -2.01
CA ALA A 122 -5.98 -16.59 -1.49
C ALA A 122 -4.76 -15.99 -0.76
N LEU A 123 -4.19 -14.91 -1.28
CA LEU A 123 -2.90 -14.39 -0.80
C LEU A 123 -3.03 -13.21 0.16
N ILE A 124 -4.13 -12.46 0.11
CA ILE A 124 -4.31 -11.23 0.88
C ILE A 124 -5.54 -11.27 1.77
N TYR A 125 -6.67 -11.84 1.35
CA TYR A 125 -7.87 -11.78 2.17
C TYR A 125 -7.82 -12.80 3.31
N ARG A 126 -7.84 -12.30 4.54
CA ARG A 126 -7.89 -13.06 5.79
C ARG A 126 -8.83 -12.33 6.73
N ASP A 127 -9.83 -13.04 7.25
CA ASP A 127 -10.97 -12.46 7.98
C ASP A 127 -10.58 -11.56 9.16
N THR A 128 -9.43 -11.81 9.79
CA THR A 128 -8.93 -11.01 10.92
C THR A 128 -7.71 -10.18 10.56
N LEU A 129 -6.70 -10.78 9.92
CA LEU A 129 -5.43 -10.09 9.66
C LEU A 129 -5.62 -8.91 8.69
N THR A 130 -6.40 -9.09 7.63
CA THR A 130 -6.62 -8.06 6.61
C THR A 130 -7.30 -6.83 7.17
N PRO A 131 -8.47 -6.92 7.85
CA PRO A 131 -9.10 -5.72 8.41
C PRO A 131 -8.23 -5.05 9.48
N VAL A 132 -7.49 -5.81 10.30
CA VAL A 132 -6.59 -5.24 11.31
C VAL A 132 -5.46 -4.43 10.67
N VAL A 133 -4.70 -5.04 9.76
CA VAL A 133 -3.57 -4.37 9.09
C VAL A 133 -4.05 -3.17 8.26
N TRP A 134 -5.14 -3.33 7.51
CA TRP A 134 -5.74 -2.26 6.73
C TRP A 134 -6.21 -1.09 7.60
N THR A 135 -6.91 -1.37 8.71
CA THR A 135 -7.38 -0.33 9.64
C THR A 135 -6.20 0.41 10.26
N LEU A 136 -5.18 -0.31 10.71
CA LEU A 136 -3.98 0.30 11.29
C LEU A 136 -3.24 1.15 10.25
N ALA A 137 -3.13 0.70 9.00
CA ALA A 137 -2.52 1.47 7.92
C ALA A 137 -3.28 2.79 7.67
N VAL A 138 -4.61 2.73 7.58
CA VAL A 138 -5.47 3.90 7.38
C VAL A 138 -5.34 4.88 8.55
N LEU A 139 -5.42 4.40 9.79
CA LEU A 139 -5.28 5.23 11.00
C LEU A 139 -3.90 5.88 11.07
N THR A 140 -2.85 5.14 10.74
CA THR A 140 -1.47 5.65 10.69
C THR A 140 -1.34 6.75 9.65
N PHE A 141 -1.91 6.58 8.46
CA PHE A 141 -1.87 7.59 7.41
C PHE A 141 -2.66 8.85 7.80
N LEU A 142 -3.84 8.69 8.41
CA LEU A 142 -4.60 9.81 8.95
C LEU A 142 -3.81 10.61 10.01
N PHE A 143 -3.08 9.91 10.88
CA PHE A 143 -2.19 10.55 11.85
C PHE A 143 -1.06 11.32 11.17
N VAL A 144 -0.43 10.77 10.13
CA VAL A 144 0.61 11.44 9.34
C VAL A 144 0.07 12.74 8.72
N ILE A 145 -1.08 12.67 8.06
CA ILE A 145 -1.73 13.84 7.46
C ILE A 145 -2.08 14.88 8.53
N TRP A 146 -2.60 14.44 9.67
CA TRP A 146 -2.91 15.32 10.79
C TRP A 146 -1.66 16.04 11.32
N ARG A 147 -0.51 15.35 11.40
CA ARG A 147 0.77 15.93 11.84
C ARG A 147 1.38 16.88 10.82
N LEU A 148 1.45 16.49 9.55
CA LEU A 148 2.21 17.20 8.52
C LEU A 148 1.39 18.29 7.82
N CYS A 149 0.07 18.09 7.69
CA CYS A 149 -0.81 18.95 6.89
C CYS A 149 -1.79 19.78 7.74
N ARG A 150 -1.71 19.73 9.09
CA ARG A 150 -2.41 20.71 9.93
C ARG A 150 -1.91 22.12 9.58
N ARG A 151 -2.83 23.02 9.23
CA ARG A 151 -2.54 24.45 9.16
C ARG A 151 -2.09 24.90 10.57
N PRO A 152 -1.03 25.71 10.70
CA PRO A 152 -0.90 26.52 11.91
C PRO A 152 -2.17 27.39 11.98
N GLY A 153 -2.88 27.31 13.10
CA GLY A 153 -3.93 28.26 13.43
C GLY A 153 -3.35 29.64 13.64
#